data_AF-A0A537IN31-F1
#
_entry.id   AF-A0A537IN31-F1
#
_cell.length_a   1.000
_cell.length_b   1.000
_cell.length_c   1.000
_cell.angle_alpha   90.00
_cell.angle_beta   90.00
_cell.angle_gamma   90.00
#
_symmetry.space_group_name_H-M   'P 1'
#
loop_
_entity.id
_entity.type
_entity.pdbx_description
1 polymer ?
#
loop_
_entity_poly.entity_id
_entity_poly.type
_entity_poly.pdbx_seq_one_letter_code
_entity_poly.pdbx_strand_id
1 'polypeptide(L)' 'MERLRAEHPNTFIHVILSQILMDNLVEQALHQNTTVIFKLALQHIPMVVVTDVAYPLTPRASEAIVL' A
#
# COMPACT_ATOMS: atom_id res chain seq x y z
N MET A 1 6.55 -5.20 13.78
CA MET A 1 7.42 -4.01 13.67
C MET A 1 8.33 -3.86 14.88
N GLU A 2 7.78 -3.75 16.09
CA GLU A 2 8.57 -3.53 17.33
C GLU A 2 9.67 -4.58 17.57
N ARG A 3 9.33 -5.87 17.50
CA ARG A 3 10.29 -6.96 17.74
C ARG A 3 11.42 -7.01 16.71
N LEU A 4 11.10 -6.80 15.43
CA LEU A 4 12.07 -6.79 14.34
C LEU A 4 13.06 -5.61 14.46
N ARG A 5 12.58 -4.44 14.91
CA ARG A 5 13.44 -3.28 15.18
C ARG A 5 14.30 -3.46 16.43
N ALA A 6 13.79 -4.16 17.44
CA ALA A 6 14.57 -4.47 18.64
C ALA A 6 15.75 -5.40 18.32
N GLU A 7 15.57 -6.35 17.40
CA GLU A 7 16.61 -7.26 16.94
C GLU A 7 17.55 -6.62 15.90
N HIS A 8 17.05 -5.66 15.11
CA HIS A 8 17.83 -4.98 14.06
C HIS A 8 17.59 -3.46 14.04
N PRO A 9 18.26 -2.68 14.91
CA PRO A 9 17.95 -1.27 15.13
C PRO A 9 18.25 -0.34 13.96
N ASN A 10 19.10 -0.76 13.02
CA ASN A 10 19.52 0.03 11.85
C ASN A 10 18.93 -0.47 10.52
N THR A 11 17.83 -1.22 10.56
CA THR A 11 17.21 -1.80 9.36
C THR A 11 16.05 -0.95 8.85
N PHE A 12 16.03 -0.75 7.53
CA PHE A 12 14.89 -0.15 6.84
C PHE A 12 13.82 -1.20 6.59
N ILE A 13 12.56 -0.83 6.86
CA ILE A 13 11.43 -1.70 6.57
C ILE A 13 10.68 -1.11 5.38
N HIS A 14 10.70 -1.83 4.26
CA HIS A 14 9.99 -1.44 3.06
C HIS A 14 8.62 -2.11 3.03
N VAL A 15 7.57 -1.31 2.94
CA VAL A 15 6.18 -1.76 2.86
C VAL A 15 5.65 -1.45 1.48
N ILE A 16 5.21 -2.49 0.77
CA ILE A 16 4.55 -2.35 -0.54
C ILE A 16 3.05 -2.38 -0.30
N LEU A 17 2.38 -1.28 -0.60
CA LEU A 17 0.94 -1.14 -0.41
C LEU A 17 0.24 -1.19 -1.77
N SER A 18 -0.44 -2.30 -2.03
CA SER A 18 -1.30 -2.42 -3.21
C SER A 18 -2.57 -1.60 -3.01
N GLN A 19 -2.88 -0.76 -3.98
CA GLN A 19 -4.11 0.03 -4.02
C GLN A 19 -4.94 -0.36 -5.23
N ILE A 20 -6.17 -0.78 -5.00
CA ILE A 20 -7.13 -1.02 -6.07
C ILE A 20 -7.61 0.34 -6.60
N LEU A 21 -7.46 0.57 -7.90
CA LEU A 21 -8.09 1.70 -8.59
C LEU A 21 -9.43 1.25 -9.18
N MET A 22 -10.45 2.09 -8.98
CA MET A 22 -11.78 1.91 -9.53
C MET A 22 -12.13 3.05 -10.48
N ASP A 23 -13.11 2.84 -11.36
CA ASP A 23 -13.46 3.80 -12.41
C ASP A 23 -14.18 5.04 -11.87
N ASN A 24 -14.80 4.95 -10.68
CA ASN A 24 -15.57 6.02 -10.07
C ASN A 24 -14.94 6.49 -8.74
N LEU A 25 -14.81 7.81 -8.57
CA LEU A 25 -14.22 8.42 -7.37
C LEU A 25 -15.01 8.11 -6.08
N VAL A 26 -16.32 7.95 -6.17
CA VAL A 26 -17.16 7.62 -5.01
C VAL A 26 -16.93 6.18 -4.56
N GLU A 27 -16.88 5.25 -5.51
CA GLU A 27 -16.57 3.83 -5.25
C GLU A 27 -15.13 3.66 -4.75
N GLN A 28 -14.21 4.42 -5.34
CA GLN A 28 -12.81 4.44 -4.91
C GLN A 28 -12.67 5.00 -3.48
N ALA A 29 -13.41 6.05 -3.10
CA ALA A 29 -13.40 6.57 -1.74
C ALA A 29 -13.94 5.56 -0.72
N LEU A 30 -15.00 4.82 -1.07
CA LEU A 30 -15.58 3.79 -0.19
C LEU A 30 -14.57 2.65 0.08
N HIS A 31 -13.74 2.32 -0.90
CA HIS A 31 -12.75 1.24 -0.84
C HIS A 31 -11.36 1.68 -0.33
N GLN A 32 -10.98 2.95 -0.48
CA GLN A 32 -9.68 3.50 -0.09
C GLN A 32 -9.55 3.85 1.40
N ASN A 33 -10.63 3.78 2.18
CA ASN A 33 -10.65 4.15 3.60
C ASN A 33 -9.53 3.49 4.42
N THR A 34 -9.27 2.20 4.18
CA THR A 34 -8.23 1.46 4.91
C THR A 34 -6.82 1.87 4.48
N THR A 35 -6.62 2.24 3.21
CA THR A 35 -5.30 2.63 2.71
C THR A 35 -4.85 3.95 3.33
N VAL A 36 -5.74 4.94 3.41
CA VAL A 36 -5.41 6.24 4.02
C VAL A 36 -4.97 6.05 5.47
N ILE A 37 -5.69 5.22 6.22
CA ILE A 37 -5.33 4.88 7.62
C ILE A 37 -3.95 4.21 7.69
N PHE A 38 -3.66 3.24 6.82
CA PHE A 38 -2.34 2.58 6.80
C PHE A 38 -1.20 3.56 6.50
N LYS A 39 -1.36 4.45 5.51
CA LYS A 39 -0.35 5.47 5.20
C LYS A 39 -0.10 6.39 6.39
N LEU A 40 -1.18 6.86 7.03
CA LEU A 40 -1.10 7.73 8.21
C LEU A 40 -0.45 7.04 9.42
N ALA A 41 -0.67 5.73 9.58
CA ALA A 41 -0.02 4.96 10.63
C ALA A 41 1.47 4.72 10.35
N LEU A 42 1.83 4.44 9.09
CA LEU A 42 3.19 4.08 8.69
C LEU A 42 4.13 5.29 8.53
N GLN A 43 3.62 6.46 8.12
CA GLN A 43 4.43 7.66 7.91
C GLN A 43 5.18 8.13 9.18
N HIS A 44 4.67 7.80 10.36
CA HIS A 44 5.25 8.22 11.64
C HIS A 44 6.32 7.26 12.15
N ILE A 45 6.57 6.14 11.45
CA ILE A 45 7.55 5.14 11.88
C ILE A 45 8.89 5.44 11.21
N PRO A 46 9.94 5.80 11.98
CA PRO A 46 11.26 6.05 11.40
C PRO A 46 11.79 4.82 10.67
N MET A 47 12.49 5.05 9.57
CA MET A 47 13.09 4.00 8.72
C MET A 47 12.07 3.05 8.07
N VAL A 48 10.80 3.47 7.99
CA VAL A 48 9.81 2.79 7.16
C VAL A 48 9.63 3.54 5.85
N VAL A 49 9.84 2.84 4.74
CA VAL A 49 9.57 3.35 3.40
C VAL A 49 8.30 2.67 2.90
N VAL A 50 7.37 3.44 2.35
CA VAL A 50 6.13 2.91 1.76
C VAL A 50 6.13 3.19 0.28
N THR A 51 5.85 2.17 -0.54
CA THR A 51 5.64 2.31 -1.97
C THR A 51 4.23 1.90 -2.30
N ASP A 52 3.50 2.80 -2.95
CA ASP A 52 2.16 2.53 -3.45
C ASP A 52 2.25 1.89 -4.84
N VAL A 53 1.57 0.75 -4.98
CA VAL A 53 1.43 0.06 -6.26
C VAL A 53 -0.05 0.09 -6.63
N ALA A 54 -0.37 0.81 -7.68
CA ALA A 54 -1.74 0.93 -8.16
C ALA A 54 -2.10 -0.28 -9.04
N TYR A 55 -3.17 -0.98 -8.68
CA TYR A 55 -3.72 -2.10 -9.41
C TYR A 55 -5.12 -1.74 -9.94
N PRO A 56 -5.27 -1.41 -11.22
CA PRO A 56 -6.56 -1.08 -11.79
C PRO A 56 -7.44 -2.33 -11.93
N LEU A 57 -8.64 -2.31 -11.36
CA LEU A 57 -9.68 -3.30 -11.64
C LEU A 57 -10.51 -2.84 -12.83
N THR A 58 -9.91 -2.84 -14.02
CA THR A 58 -10.65 -2.68 -15.27
C THR A 58 -10.73 -4.03 -16.00
N PRO A 59 -11.77 -4.28 -16.82
CA PRO A 59 -11.90 -5.53 -17.59
C PRO A 59 -10.70 -5.83 -18.50
N ARG A 60 -9.87 -4.83 -18.82
CA ARG A 60 -8.64 -4.96 -19.62
C ARG A 60 -7.37 -5.22 -18.79
N ALA A 61 -7.39 -4.99 -17.49
CA ALA A 61 -6.20 -5.18 -16.63
C ALA A 61 -5.92 -6.65 -16.32
N SER A 62 -6.92 -7.54 -16.44
CA SER A 62 -6.76 -8.99 -16.27
C SER A 62 -5.91 -9.64 -17.38
N GLU A 63 -5.80 -9.02 -18.55
CA GLU A 63 -4.99 -9.55 -19.67
C GLU A 63 -3.48 -9.25 -19.52
N ALA A 64 -3.11 -8.20 -18.77
CA ALA A 64 -1.72 -7.75 -18.66
C ALA A 64 -0.89 -8.51 -17.61
N ILE A 65 -1.50 -9.41 -16.83
CA ILE A 65 -0.85 -10.14 -15.72
C ILE A 65 -0.39 -11.53 -16.15
N VAL A 66 -0.71 -11.94 -17.38
CA VAL A 66 -0.30 -13.21 -17.97
C VAL A 66 0.78 -12.98 -19.03
N LEU A 67 1.85 -12.27 -18.70
CA LEU A 67 3.09 -12.19 -19.49
C LEU A 67 4.31 -12.12 -18.58
#